data_AF-A0AAV3NVA9-F1
#
_entry.id   AF-A0AAV3NVA9-F1
#
_cell.length_a   1.000
_cell.length_b   1.000
_cell.length_c   1.000
_cell.angle_alpha   90.00
_cell.angle_beta   90.00
_cell.angle_gamma   90.00
#
_symmetry.space_group_name_H-M   'P 1'
#
loop_
_entity.id
_entity.type
_entity.pdbx_description
1 polymer ?
#
loop_
_entity_poly.entity_id
_entity_poly.type
_entity_poly.pdbx_seq_one_letter_code
_entity_poly.pdbx_strand_id
1 'polypeptide(L)'
;MSGQLVSIQKSTVTFSPNVGKGTREAISSILGMKEVASYGTYLGLPSTIGSSKKEIFVFLVGRLKSRIEDCKPKLLSKAGKSVFITLVLQAIPTYAMQCFKLPIATCHELNAQMAHYW
;
A
#
# COMPACT_ATOMS: atom_id res chain seq x y z
N MET A 1 7.51 -24.52 22.15
CA MET A 1 7.01 -24.38 20.76
C MET A 1 5.57 -23.92 20.83
N SER A 2 5.23 -22.78 20.22
CA SER A 2 3.84 -22.28 20.16
C SER A 2 3.04 -23.25 19.27
N GLY A 3 2.12 -24.02 19.83
CA GLY A 3 1.28 -25.01 19.13
C GLY A 3 0.22 -24.39 18.23
N GLN A 4 0.55 -23.30 17.54
CA GLN A 4 -0.38 -22.58 16.67
C GLN A 4 -0.48 -23.27 15.31
N LEU A 5 -1.71 -23.63 14.95
CA LEU A 5 -2.07 -24.18 13.65
C LEU A 5 -2.44 -23.04 12.68
N VAL A 6 -1.97 -23.15 11.44
CA VAL A 6 -2.31 -22.20 10.37
C VAL A 6 -3.80 -22.34 10.03
N SER A 7 -4.51 -21.22 10.07
CA SER A 7 -5.93 -21.19 9.69
C SER A 7 -6.06 -21.21 8.16
N ILE A 8 -6.30 -22.39 7.59
CA ILE A 8 -6.46 -22.59 6.14
C ILE A 8 -7.53 -21.67 5.54
N GLN A 9 -8.61 -21.36 6.27
CA GLN A 9 -9.67 -20.44 5.82
C GLN A 9 -9.21 -18.97 5.66
N LYS A 10 -8.13 -18.57 6.35
CA LYS A 10 -7.55 -17.23 6.27
C LYS A 10 -6.31 -17.20 5.38
N SER A 11 -5.86 -18.36 4.90
CA SER A 11 -4.68 -18.51 4.07
C SER A 11 -5.10 -18.64 2.60
N THR A 12 -4.43 -17.88 1.75
CA THR A 12 -4.65 -17.91 0.30
C THR A 12 -3.33 -18.21 -0.40
N VAL A 13 -3.40 -18.68 -1.64
CA VAL A 13 -2.22 -18.95 -2.46
C VAL A 13 -2.25 -18.10 -3.72
N THR A 14 -1.10 -17.56 -4.11
CA THR A 14 -0.90 -16.85 -5.38
C THR A 14 0.23 -17.52 -6.16
N PHE A 15 0.04 -17.74 -7.45
CA PHE A 15 1.08 -18.33 -8.31
C PHE A 15 1.69 -17.29 -9.25
N SER A 16 2.95 -17.50 -9.63
CA SER A 16 3.59 -16.73 -10.70
C SER A 16 2.89 -16.99 -12.04
N PRO A 17 2.80 -15.98 -12.94
CA PRO A 17 2.17 -16.14 -14.25
C PRO A 17 2.77 -17.27 -15.11
N ASN A 18 4.02 -17.68 -14.83
CA ASN A 18 4.72 -18.73 -15.54
C ASN A 18 4.33 -20.16 -15.11
N VAL A 19 3.47 -20.33 -14.10
CA VAL A 19 3.05 -21.66 -13.64
C VAL A 19 1.86 -22.16 -14.47
N GLY A 20 1.96 -23.37 -15.04
CA GLY A 20 0.89 -24.01 -15.80
C GLY A 20 -0.35 -24.30 -14.96
N LYS A 21 -1.54 -24.22 -15.57
CA LYS A 21 -2.85 -24.35 -14.89
C LYS A 21 -2.98 -25.66 -14.11
N GLY A 22 -2.57 -26.79 -14.70
CA GLY A 22 -2.64 -28.10 -14.03
C GLY A 22 -1.78 -28.19 -12.76
N THR A 23 -0.63 -27.51 -12.73
CA THR A 23 0.23 -27.46 -11.55
C THR A 23 -0.37 -26.58 -10.44
N ARG A 24 -1.04 -25.49 -10.80
CA ARG A 24 -1.74 -24.62 -9.81
C ARG A 24 -2.88 -25.35 -9.13
N GLU A 25 -3.70 -26.06 -9.91
CA GLU A 25 -4.83 -26.84 -9.40
C GLU A 25 -4.36 -27.97 -8.48
N ALA A 26 -3.28 -28.68 -8.86
CA ALA A 26 -2.68 -29.71 -8.02
C ALA A 26 -2.19 -29.14 -6.68
N ILE A 27 -1.47 -28.02 -6.69
CA ILE A 27 -0.93 -27.40 -5.48
C ILE A 27 -2.06 -26.79 -4.61
N SER A 28 -3.06 -26.17 -5.21
CA SER A 28 -4.23 -25.65 -4.50
C SER A 28 -5.03 -26.77 -3.83
N SER A 29 -5.18 -27.91 -4.50
CA SER A 29 -5.84 -29.11 -3.95
C SER A 29 -5.06 -29.69 -2.76
N ILE A 30 -3.73 -29.79 -2.87
CA ILE A 30 -2.87 -30.27 -1.78
C ILE A 30 -2.93 -29.34 -0.55
N LEU A 31 -2.95 -28.03 -0.77
CA LEU A 31 -2.93 -27.04 0.32
C LEU A 31 -4.33 -26.75 0.89
N GLY A 32 -5.40 -27.07 0.17
CA GLY A 32 -6.78 -26.73 0.56
C GLY A 32 -7.05 -25.22 0.63
N MET A 33 -6.20 -24.39 0.01
CA MET A 33 -6.27 -22.93 0.06
C MET A 33 -6.86 -22.36 -1.23
N LYS A 34 -7.61 -21.27 -1.10
CA LYS A 34 -8.19 -20.54 -2.25
C LYS A 34 -7.09 -19.84 -3.05
N GLU A 35 -7.08 -20.05 -4.36
CA GLU A 35 -6.25 -19.26 -5.28
C GLU A 35 -6.83 -17.84 -5.39
N VAL A 36 -5.96 -16.84 -5.20
CA VAL A 36 -6.32 -15.43 -5.41
C VAL A 36 -5.30 -14.83 -6.38
N ALA A 37 -5.74 -13.92 -7.24
CA ALA A 37 -4.86 -13.25 -8.19
C ALA A 37 -3.87 -12.28 -7.52
N SER A 38 -4.21 -11.78 -6.33
CA SER A 38 -3.37 -10.91 -5.51
C SER A 38 -3.82 -10.99 -4.04
N TYR A 39 -2.88 -10.92 -3.10
CA TYR A 39 -3.18 -10.83 -1.67
C TYR A 39 -3.85 -9.49 -1.25
N GLY A 40 -4.16 -8.61 -2.21
CA GLY A 40 -4.83 -7.34 -1.95
C GLY A 40 -3.93 -6.39 -1.16
N THR A 41 -4.52 -5.63 -0.24
CA THR A 41 -3.80 -4.73 0.66
C THR A 41 -3.51 -5.39 2.00
N TYR A 42 -2.24 -5.43 2.37
CA TYR A 42 -1.78 -5.82 3.70
C TYR A 42 -1.26 -4.58 4.42
N LEU A 43 -1.80 -4.29 5.62
CA LEU A 43 -1.48 -3.10 6.41
C LEU A 43 -1.65 -1.77 5.63
N GLY A 44 -2.61 -1.72 4.71
CA GLY A 44 -2.88 -0.54 3.88
C GLY A 44 -1.86 -0.31 2.76
N LEU A 45 -0.99 -1.27 2.50
CA LEU A 45 -0.07 -1.30 1.38
C LEU A 45 -0.36 -2.51 0.47
N PRO A 46 -0.10 -2.42 -0.83
CA PRO A 46 -0.29 -3.53 -1.75
C PRO A 46 0.65 -4.69 -1.39
N SER A 47 0.08 -5.87 -1.13
CA SER A 47 0.82 -7.06 -0.69
C SER A 47 1.58 -7.76 -1.84
N THR A 48 1.22 -7.44 -3.09
CA THR A 48 1.92 -7.91 -4.29
C THR A 48 2.18 -6.74 -5.21
N ILE A 49 3.44 -6.50 -5.56
CA ILE A 49 3.80 -5.48 -6.55
C ILE A 49 3.70 -6.13 -7.93
N GLY A 50 2.66 -5.78 -8.70
CA GLY A 50 2.55 -6.16 -10.11
C GLY A 50 3.51 -5.36 -11.01
N SER A 51 3.44 -5.61 -12.33
CA SER A 51 4.35 -5.04 -13.32
C SER A 51 4.30 -3.51 -13.46
N SER A 52 3.21 -2.86 -13.06
CA SER A 52 3.02 -1.41 -13.16
C SER A 52 3.29 -0.71 -11.82
N LYS A 53 4.57 -0.39 -11.57
CA LYS A 53 5.01 0.27 -10.32
C LYS A 53 4.35 1.63 -10.09
N LYS A 54 3.96 2.37 -11.14
CA LYS A 54 3.35 3.70 -10.99
C LYS A 54 1.91 3.64 -10.51
N GLU A 55 1.08 2.79 -11.11
CA GLU A 55 -0.34 2.66 -10.75
C GLU A 55 -0.51 2.19 -9.31
N ILE A 56 0.38 1.31 -8.88
CA ILE A 56 0.38 0.74 -7.53
C ILE A 56 0.57 1.82 -6.45
N PHE A 57 1.18 2.98 -6.74
CA PHE A 57 1.39 4.04 -5.74
C PHE A 57 0.50 5.27 -5.93
N VAL A 58 -0.43 5.27 -6.90
CA VAL A 58 -1.41 6.37 -7.08
C VAL A 58 -2.26 6.54 -5.82
N PHE A 59 -2.57 5.44 -5.11
CA PHE A 59 -3.34 5.51 -3.86
C PHE A 59 -2.64 6.33 -2.77
N LEU A 60 -1.30 6.43 -2.75
CA LEU A 60 -0.57 7.23 -1.76
C LEU A 60 -0.86 8.72 -1.95
N VAL A 61 -0.85 9.18 -3.20
CA VAL A 61 -1.18 10.57 -3.55
C VAL A 61 -2.64 10.87 -3.20
N GLY A 62 -3.56 9.95 -3.54
CA GLY A 62 -4.97 10.09 -3.18
C GLY A 62 -5.19 10.16 -1.66
N ARG A 63 -4.51 9.32 -0.88
CA ARG A 63 -4.59 9.31 0.58
C ARG A 63 -4.05 10.60 1.20
N LEU A 64 -2.98 11.15 0.64
CA LEU A 64 -2.43 12.43 1.07
C LEU A 64 -3.41 13.58 0.80
N LYS A 65 -4.02 13.63 -0.40
CA LYS A 65 -5.05 14.62 -0.77
C LYS A 65 -6.26 14.54 0.15
N SER A 66 -6.79 13.34 0.38
CA SER A 66 -7.92 13.15 1.31
C SER A 66 -7.58 13.68 2.71
N ARG A 67 -6.37 13.46 3.22
CA ARG A 67 -5.96 14.02 4.52
C ARG A 67 -5.85 15.54 4.53
N ILE A 68 -5.42 16.14 3.43
CA ILE A 68 -5.42 17.59 3.25
C ILE A 68 -6.86 18.13 3.24
N GLU A 69 -7.79 17.45 2.57
CA GLU A 69 -9.20 17.86 2.49
C GLU A 69 -9.91 17.70 3.84
N ASP A 70 -9.65 16.58 4.55
CA ASP A 70 -10.14 16.32 5.90
C ASP A 70 -9.68 17.42 6.89
N CYS A 71 -8.46 17.92 6.68
CA CYS A 71 -7.88 18.98 7.49
C CYS A 71 -8.19 20.35 6.89
N LYS A 72 -9.24 21.02 7.35
CA LYS A 72 -9.65 22.36 6.88
C LYS A 72 -8.45 23.33 6.86
N PRO A 73 -7.83 23.62 5.71
CA PRO A 73 -6.55 24.35 5.65
C PRO A 73 -6.65 25.78 6.17
N LYS A 74 -7.85 26.36 6.07
CA LYS A 74 -8.17 27.73 6.50
C LYS A 74 -8.26 27.89 8.02
N LEU A 75 -8.29 26.80 8.79
CA LEU A 75 -8.40 26.84 10.24
C LEU A 75 -7.05 26.76 10.97
N LEU A 76 -5.97 26.47 10.25
CA LEU A 76 -4.64 26.31 10.84
C LEU A 76 -3.78 27.56 10.67
N SER A 77 -3.09 27.92 11.74
CA SER A 77 -2.01 28.91 11.67
C SER A 77 -0.85 28.41 10.82
N LYS A 78 0.06 29.30 10.40
CA LYS A 78 1.26 28.91 9.64
C LYS A 78 2.11 27.87 10.37
N ALA A 79 2.23 27.99 11.70
CA ALA A 79 2.89 26.98 12.53
C ALA A 79 2.11 25.66 12.55
N GLY A 80 0.78 25.70 12.68
CA GLY A 80 -0.09 24.53 12.63
C GLY A 80 0.00 23.77 11.31
N LYS A 81 0.08 24.49 10.18
CA LYS A 81 0.30 23.90 8.86
C LYS A 81 1.64 23.16 8.77
N SER A 82 2.73 23.74 9.28
CA SER A 82 4.05 23.09 9.27
C SER A 82 4.04 21.79 10.08
N VAL A 83 3.43 21.83 11.27
CA VAL A 83 3.28 20.63 12.12
C VAL A 83 2.43 19.58 11.41
N PHE A 84 1.33 19.97 10.76
CA PHE A 84 0.48 19.04 10.02
C PHE A 84 1.22 18.38 8.84
N ILE A 85 1.98 19.15 8.07
CA ILE A 85 2.81 18.61 6.97
C ILE A 85 3.81 17.59 7.52
N THR A 86 4.60 17.97 8.53
CA THR A 86 5.71 17.16 9.03
C THR A 86 5.25 15.92 9.79
N LEU A 87 4.17 15.99 10.56
CA LEU A 87 3.73 14.87 11.41
C LEU A 87 2.68 13.99 10.75
N VAL A 88 1.76 14.57 9.96
CA VAL A 88 0.64 13.82 9.40
C VAL A 88 0.89 13.46 7.94
N LEU A 89 1.19 14.46 7.10
CA LEU A 89 1.34 14.23 5.67
C LEU A 89 2.60 13.42 5.35
N GLN A 90 3.73 13.72 6.00
CA GLN A 90 4.99 13.02 5.81
C GLN A 90 4.97 11.56 6.29
N ALA A 91 4.16 11.23 7.30
CA ALA A 91 4.07 9.87 7.83
C ALA A 91 3.56 8.85 6.80
N ILE A 92 2.67 9.28 5.90
CA ILE A 92 2.09 8.42 4.84
C ILE A 92 3.16 7.90 3.88
N PRO A 93 3.95 8.75 3.19
CA PRO A 93 5.00 8.28 2.30
C PRO A 93 6.18 7.68 3.06
N THR A 94 6.50 8.12 4.29
CA THR A 94 7.55 7.50 5.09
C THR A 94 7.25 6.02 5.37
N TYR A 95 6.02 5.68 5.76
CA TYR A 95 5.63 4.29 5.97
C TYR A 95 5.73 3.46 4.67
N ALA A 96 5.26 4.01 3.55
CA ALA A 96 5.36 3.33 2.26
C ALA A 96 6.82 3.12 1.82
N MET A 97 7.70 4.09 2.09
CA MET A 97 9.14 4.01 1.76
C MET A 97 9.89 2.97 2.60
N GLN A 98 9.43 2.68 3.82
CA GLN A 98 10.01 1.60 4.64
C GLN A 98 9.78 0.22 4.04
N CYS A 99 8.66 0.02 3.34
CA CYS A 99 8.32 -1.25 2.72
C CYS A 99 8.72 -1.34 1.25
N PHE A 100 8.74 -0.22 0.52
CA PHE A 100 8.92 -0.20 -0.94
C PHE A 100 9.77 0.97 -1.42
N LYS A 101 10.56 0.72 -2.47
CA LYS A 101 11.23 1.79 -3.22
C LYS A 101 10.22 2.50 -4.14
N LEU A 102 9.81 3.71 -3.77
CA LEU A 102 8.88 4.51 -4.56
C LEU A 102 9.54 5.03 -5.87
N PRO A 103 8.80 5.09 -6.99
CA PRO A 103 9.24 5.79 -8.18
C PRO A 103 9.46 7.28 -7.91
N ILE A 104 10.51 7.85 -8.50
CA ILE A 104 10.86 9.28 -8.34
C ILE A 104 9.69 10.20 -8.70
N ALA A 105 8.94 9.87 -9.75
CA ALA A 105 7.74 10.61 -10.15
C ALA A 105 6.70 10.71 -9.03
N THR A 106 6.46 9.62 -8.29
CA THR A 106 5.53 9.60 -7.15
C THR A 106 6.03 10.48 -6.02
N CYS A 107 7.34 10.45 -5.72
CA CYS A 107 7.94 11.32 -4.70
C CYS A 107 7.78 12.81 -5.05
N HIS A 108 8.01 13.18 -6.32
CA HIS A 108 7.81 14.55 -6.78
C HIS A 108 6.35 14.99 -6.62
N GLU A 109 5.40 14.12 -6.97
CA GLU A 109 3.99 14.46 -6.85
C GLU A 109 3.53 14.61 -5.40
N LEU A 110 3.98 13.73 -4.49
CA LEU A 110 3.74 13.86 -3.05
C LEU A 110 4.28 15.19 -2.50
N ASN A 111 5.51 15.55 -2.88
CA ASN A 111 6.13 16.81 -2.49
C ASN A 111 5.38 18.01 -3.06
N ALA A 112 4.92 17.95 -4.31
CA ALA A 112 4.13 19.00 -4.94
C ALA A 112 2.80 19.22 -4.19
N GLN A 113 2.13 18.15 -3.75
CA GLN A 113 0.90 18.28 -2.94
C GLN A 113 1.16 18.92 -1.57
N MET A 114 2.24 18.53 -0.89
CA MET A 114 2.62 19.15 0.39
C MET A 114 3.03 20.62 0.23
N ALA A 115 3.73 20.96 -0.86
CA ALA A 115 4.12 22.33 -1.18
C ALA A 115 2.92 23.21 -1.53
N HIS A 116 1.92 22.67 -2.24
CA HIS A 116 0.68 23.40 -2.54
C HIS A 116 -0.15 23.70 -1.29
N TYR A 117 -0.05 22.86 -0.25
CA TYR A 117 -0.78 23.05 1.00
C TYR A 117 -0.20 24.16 1.91
N TRP A 118 1.12 24.36 1.85
CA TRP A 118 1.84 25.37 2.63
C TRP A 118 1.32 26.78 2.34
#